data_AF-A0A3B4ZBD8-F1
#
_entry.id   AF-A0A3B4ZBD8-F1
#
_cell.length_a   1.000
_cell.length_b   1.000
_cell.length_c   1.000
_cell.angle_alpha   90.00
_cell.angle_beta   90.00
_cell.angle_gamma   90.00
#
_symmetry.space_group_name_H-M   'P 1'
#
loop_
_entity.id
_entity.type
_entity.pdbx_description
1 polymer ?
#
loop_
_entity_poly.entity_id
_entity_poly.type
_entity_poly.pdbx_seq_one_letter_code
_entity_poly.pdbx_strand_id
1 'polypeptide(L)'
;MAQSAANGVDQDLASKRLHSRMEASCLELALEGERLCKAGDFKGGTAFFEAAVQVGTEDLKTLSAIYSQLGNAYFYLKEYGKALEYHKHDLTLAR
;
A
#
# COMPACT_ATOMS: atom_id res chain seq x y z
N MET A 1 29.72 -17.06 32.16
CA MET A 1 29.61 -16.68 30.73
C MET A 1 28.49 -17.50 30.11
N ALA A 2 27.26 -16.96 30.00
CA ALA A 2 26.21 -17.38 29.04
C ALA A 2 24.83 -16.84 29.47
N GLN A 3 24.56 -15.55 29.26
CA GLN A 3 23.20 -14.99 29.27
C GLN A 3 23.13 -13.86 28.25
N SER A 4 23.06 -14.19 26.94
CA SER A 4 22.81 -13.20 25.87
C SER A 4 22.07 -13.78 24.64
N ALA A 5 21.35 -14.91 24.78
CA ALA A 5 20.66 -15.53 23.63
C ALA A 5 19.13 -15.33 23.60
N ALA A 6 18.51 -14.87 24.70
CA ALA A 6 17.05 -14.74 24.78
C ALA A 6 16.50 -13.43 24.14
N ASN A 7 17.29 -12.35 24.08
CA ASN A 7 16.81 -11.06 23.58
C ASN A 7 16.62 -10.98 22.04
N GLY A 8 17.21 -11.90 21.27
CA GLY A 8 17.17 -11.82 19.79
C GLY A 8 15.90 -12.41 19.16
N VAL A 9 15.28 -13.41 19.79
CA VAL A 9 14.13 -14.14 19.21
C VAL A 9 12.81 -13.41 19.47
N ASP A 10 12.67 -12.78 20.64
CA ASP A 10 11.48 -11.98 20.98
C ASP A 10 11.38 -10.67 20.17
N GLN A 11 12.52 -10.04 19.84
CA GLN A 11 12.56 -8.86 18.97
C GLN A 11 12.19 -9.19 17.51
N ASP A 12 12.61 -10.35 17.01
CA ASP A 12 12.29 -10.83 15.66
C ASP A 12 10.79 -11.17 15.52
N LEU A 13 10.20 -11.82 16.53
CA LEU A 13 8.77 -12.16 16.53
C LEU A 13 7.87 -10.91 16.68
N ALA A 14 8.27 -9.93 17.51
CA ALA A 14 7.55 -8.67 17.63
C ALA A 14 7.58 -7.87 16.32
N SER A 15 8.74 -7.82 15.65
CA SER A 15 8.90 -7.16 14.34
C SER A 15 8.03 -7.84 13.28
N LYS A 16 8.03 -9.18 13.21
CA LYS A 16 7.17 -9.95 12.29
C LYS A 16 5.68 -9.72 12.52
N ARG A 17 5.23 -9.61 13.77
CA ARG A 17 3.83 -9.31 14.11
C ARG A 17 3.44 -7.88 13.76
N LEU A 18 4.34 -6.92 13.95
CA LEU A 18 4.13 -5.54 13.54
C LEU A 18 4.08 -5.43 12.01
N HIS A 19 4.96 -6.11 11.29
CA HIS A 19 4.94 -6.18 9.83
C HIS A 19 3.64 -6.80 9.30
N SER A 20 3.24 -7.96 9.84
CA SER A 20 1.97 -8.60 9.45
C SER A 20 0.75 -7.72 9.74
N ARG A 21 0.78 -6.91 10.81
CA ARG A 21 -0.27 -5.93 11.12
C ARG A 21 -0.26 -4.74 10.15
N MET A 22 0.91 -4.28 9.72
CA MET A 22 1.04 -3.21 8.73
C MET A 22 0.59 -3.67 7.35
N GLU A 23 0.96 -4.88 6.92
CA GLU A 23 0.49 -5.46 5.65
C GLU A 23 -1.04 -5.62 5.63
N ALA A 24 -1.63 -6.12 6.72
CA ALA A 24 -3.09 -6.18 6.86
C ALA A 24 -3.71 -4.78 6.74
N SER A 25 -3.10 -3.78 7.37
CA SER A 25 -3.54 -2.38 7.29
C SER A 25 -3.41 -1.79 5.88
N CYS A 26 -2.38 -2.13 5.11
CA CYS A 26 -2.21 -1.67 3.72
C CYS A 26 -3.31 -2.23 2.82
N LEU A 27 -3.58 -3.53 2.91
CA LEU A 27 -4.60 -4.19 2.11
C LEU A 27 -6.01 -3.70 2.45
N GLU A 28 -6.33 -3.53 3.74
CA GLU A 28 -7.62 -2.99 4.18
C GLU A 28 -7.88 -1.59 3.61
N LEU A 29 -6.88 -0.71 3.65
CA LEU A 29 -6.97 0.64 3.07
C LEU A 29 -7.16 0.58 1.55
N ALA A 30 -6.43 -0.29 0.85
CA ALA A 30 -6.58 -0.45 -0.59
C ALA A 30 -7.98 -0.96 -0.99
N LEU A 31 -8.53 -1.93 -0.25
CA LEU A 31 -9.88 -2.44 -0.49
C LEU A 31 -10.96 -1.37 -0.27
N GLU A 32 -10.80 -0.52 0.75
CA GLU A 32 -11.73 0.59 0.98
C GLU A 32 -11.61 1.67 -0.11
N GLY A 33 -10.39 1.96 -0.59
CA GLY A 33 -10.16 2.83 -1.73
C GLY A 33 -10.85 2.32 -3.00
N GLU A 34 -10.74 1.03 -3.29
CA GLU A 34 -11.42 0.39 -4.42
C GLU A 34 -12.95 0.48 -4.29
N ARG A 35 -13.49 0.22 -3.09
CA ARG A 35 -14.92 0.32 -2.81
C ARG A 35 -15.46 1.72 -3.11
N LEU A 36 -14.73 2.76 -2.69
CA LEU A 36 -15.10 4.16 -2.93
C LEU A 36 -15.03 4.53 -4.41
N CYS A 37 -13.98 4.13 -5.12
CA CYS A 37 -13.87 4.32 -6.58
C CYS A 37 -15.04 3.66 -7.32
N LYS A 38 -15.43 2.44 -6.92
CA LYS A 38 -16.60 1.75 -7.47
C LYS A 38 -17.93 2.48 -7.19
N ALA A 39 -18.01 3.20 -6.07
CA ALA A 39 -19.14 4.07 -5.74
C ALA A 39 -19.10 5.44 -6.45
N GLY A 40 -18.05 5.73 -7.22
CA GLY A 40 -17.84 7.00 -7.93
C GLY A 40 -17.18 8.09 -7.07
N ASP A 41 -16.86 7.81 -5.81
CA ASP A 41 -16.10 8.72 -4.96
C ASP A 41 -14.60 8.53 -5.17
N PHE A 42 -14.11 9.05 -6.29
CA PHE A 42 -12.69 8.96 -6.62
C PHE A 42 -11.79 9.78 -5.69
N LYS A 43 -12.30 10.86 -5.08
CA LYS A 43 -11.53 11.67 -4.11
C LYS A 43 -11.29 10.90 -2.81
N GLY A 44 -12.33 10.24 -2.30
CA GLY A 44 -12.19 9.31 -1.18
C GLY A 44 -11.27 8.14 -1.54
N GLY A 45 -11.48 7.55 -2.72
CA GLY A 45 -10.65 6.46 -3.23
C GLY A 45 -9.15 6.78 -3.25
N THR A 46 -8.75 7.93 -3.81
CA THR A 46 -7.34 8.35 -3.84
C THR A 46 -6.76 8.52 -2.44
N ALA A 47 -7.50 9.08 -1.49
CA ALA A 47 -7.01 9.28 -0.12
C ALA A 47 -6.70 7.96 0.58
N PHE A 48 -7.56 6.94 0.41
CA PHE A 48 -7.33 5.61 0.96
C PHE A 48 -6.15 4.90 0.30
N PHE A 49 -6.01 4.98 -1.01
CA PHE A 49 -4.87 4.38 -1.70
C PHE A 49 -3.54 5.08 -1.34
N GLU A 50 -3.50 6.40 -1.21
CA GLU A 50 -2.30 7.11 -0.77
C GLU A 50 -1.90 6.71 0.65
N ALA A 51 -2.88 6.55 1.54
CA ALA A 51 -2.64 6.01 2.88
C ALA A 51 -2.10 4.57 2.81
N ALA A 52 -2.63 3.72 1.92
CA ALA A 52 -2.13 2.36 1.72
C ALA A 52 -0.66 2.34 1.26
N VAL A 53 -0.27 3.23 0.34
CA VAL A 53 1.13 3.40 -0.09
C VAL A 53 2.01 3.88 1.08
N GLN A 54 1.52 4.79 1.92
CA GLN A 54 2.27 5.30 3.07
C GLN A 54 2.48 4.24 4.16
N VAL A 55 1.49 3.36 4.40
CA VAL A 55 1.65 2.20 5.29
C VAL A 55 2.68 1.24 4.72
N GLY A 56 2.66 1.04 3.40
CA GLY A 56 3.59 0.18 2.68
C GLY A 56 3.27 -1.30 2.79
N THR A 57 3.82 -2.08 1.86
CA THR A 57 3.72 -3.55 1.80
C THR A 57 4.96 -4.11 1.13
N GLU A 58 5.41 -5.30 1.54
CA GLU A 58 6.51 -6.02 0.87
C GLU A 58 6.02 -6.78 -0.37
N ASP A 59 4.69 -7.00 -0.49
CA ASP A 59 4.11 -7.61 -1.68
C ASP A 59 4.04 -6.60 -2.83
N LEU A 60 5.05 -6.69 -3.71
CA LEU A 60 5.15 -5.85 -4.90
C LEU A 60 3.92 -5.97 -5.82
N LYS A 61 3.20 -7.10 -5.82
CA LYS A 61 1.97 -7.25 -6.62
C LYS A 61 0.85 -6.39 -6.04
N THR A 62 0.70 -6.40 -4.72
CA THR A 62 -0.25 -5.52 -4.02
C THR A 62 0.11 -4.06 -4.24
N LEU A 63 1.38 -3.69 -4.11
CA LEU A 63 1.83 -2.31 -4.32
C LEU A 63 1.62 -1.84 -5.77
N SER A 64 1.93 -2.69 -6.76
CA SER A 64 1.64 -2.46 -8.19
C SER A 64 0.14 -2.24 -8.43
N ALA A 65 -0.73 -3.09 -7.86
CA ALA A 65 -2.17 -2.93 -7.96
C ALA A 65 -2.66 -1.60 -7.36
N ILE A 66 -2.12 -1.18 -6.21
CA ILE A 66 -2.46 0.10 -5.58
C ILE A 66 -2.05 1.28 -6.49
N TYR A 67 -0.84 1.26 -7.05
CA TYR A 67 -0.40 2.32 -7.97
C TYR A 67 -1.22 2.36 -9.26
N SER A 68 -1.59 1.21 -9.81
CA SER A 68 -2.46 1.13 -10.98
C SER A 68 -3.83 1.76 -10.71
N GLN A 69 -4.41 1.45 -9.55
CA GLN A 69 -5.70 1.99 -9.11
C GLN A 69 -5.63 3.49 -8.79
N LEU A 70 -4.54 3.98 -8.19
CA LEU A 70 -4.28 5.41 -8.00
C LEU A 70 -4.23 6.15 -9.33
N GLY A 71 -3.51 5.60 -10.31
CA GLY A 71 -3.43 6.16 -11.66
C GLY A 71 -4.81 6.33 -12.28
N ASN A 72 -5.63 5.28 -12.22
CA ASN A 72 -7.02 5.30 -12.71
C ASN A 72 -7.88 6.33 -11.96
N ALA A 73 -7.82 6.35 -10.62
CA ALA A 73 -8.62 7.27 -9.81
C ALA A 73 -8.27 8.73 -10.09
N TYR A 74 -6.98 9.06 -10.18
CA TYR A 74 -6.53 10.40 -10.56
C TYR A 74 -6.87 10.78 -12.00
N PHE A 75 -6.88 9.81 -12.92
CA PHE A 75 -7.38 10.02 -14.27
C PHE A 75 -8.86 10.44 -14.28
N TYR A 76 -9.72 9.77 -13.51
CA TYR A 76 -11.13 10.14 -13.37
C TYR A 76 -11.33 11.52 -12.73
N LEU A 77 -10.44 11.93 -11.82
CA LEU A 77 -10.41 13.27 -11.24
C LEU A 77 -9.85 14.34 -12.19
N LYS A 78 -9.38 13.95 -13.37
CA LYS A 78 -8.70 14.82 -14.36
C LYS A 78 -7.37 15.40 -13.86
N GLU A 79 -6.76 14.78 -12.85
CA GLU A 79 -5.43 15.11 -12.34
C GLU A 79 -4.36 14.28 -13.10
N TYR A 80 -4.25 14.53 -14.41
CA TYR A 80 -3.46 13.67 -15.30
C TYR A 80 -1.96 13.61 -14.98
N GLY A 81 -1.40 14.65 -14.36
CA GLY A 81 0.00 14.66 -13.92
C GLY A 81 0.27 13.57 -12.89
N LYS A 82 -0.58 13.47 -11.86
CA LYS A 82 -0.50 12.42 -10.85
C LYS A 82 -0.84 11.05 -11.40
N ALA A 83 -1.86 10.96 -12.27
CA ALA A 83 -2.21 9.71 -12.91
C ALA A 83 -1.02 9.08 -13.64
N LEU A 84 -0.28 9.90 -14.41
CA LEU A 84 0.92 9.47 -15.11
C LEU A 84 2.05 9.07 -14.16
N GLU A 85 2.23 9.77 -13.05
CA GLU A 85 3.23 9.46 -12.03
C GLU A 85 2.98 8.07 -11.43
N TYR A 86 1.76 7.78 -11.00
CA TYR A 86 1.42 6.48 -10.41
C TYR A 86 1.47 5.33 -11.42
N HIS A 87 1.05 5.54 -12.67
CA HIS A 87 1.25 4.54 -13.71
C HIS A 87 2.74 4.25 -14.01
N LYS A 88 3.62 5.24 -13.88
CA LYS A 88 5.07 5.03 -13.99
C LYS A 88 5.62 4.23 -12.80
N HIS A 89 5.12 4.45 -11.59
CA HIS A 89 5.48 3.65 -10.43
C HIS A 89 5.08 2.18 -10.61
N ASP A 90 3.83 1.93 -11.03
CA ASP A 90 3.34 0.59 -11.38
C ASP A 90 4.24 -0.08 -12.43
N LEU A 91 4.54 0.60 -13.54
CA LEU A 91 5.43 0.09 -14.58
C LEU A 91 6.85 -0.19 -14.09
N THR A 92 7.36 0.59 -13.14
CA THR A 92 8.68 0.37 -12.56
C THR A 92 8.73 -0.90 -11.72
N LEU A 93 7.64 -1.23 -11.02
CA LEU A 93 7.53 -2.46 -10.23
C LEU A 93 7.25 -3.71 -11.08
N ALA A 94 6.59 -3.54 -12.22
CA ALA A 94 6.29 -4.64 -13.15
C ALA A 94 7.48 -5.06 -14.03
N ARG A 95 8.62 -4.37 -13.94
CA ARG A 95 9.86 -4.65 -14.68
C ARG A 95 10.83 -5.48 -13.84
#